data_AF-A0A7J7ED98-F1
#
_entry.id   AF-A0A7J7ED98-F1
#
_cell.length_a   1.000
_cell.length_b   1.000
_cell.length_c   1.000
_cell.angle_alpha   90.00
_cell.angle_beta   90.00
_cell.angle_gamma   90.00
#
_symmetry.space_group_name_H-M   'P 1'
#
loop_
_entity.id
_entity.type
_entity.pdbx_description
1 polymer ?
#
loop_
_entity_poly.entity_id
_entity_poly.type
_entity_poly.pdbx_seq_one_letter_code
_entity_poly.pdbx_strand_id
1 'polypeptide(L)'
;MKVVEEPNTFGLHSRTRALCAGLSVAHSLLGPAHLLRLAGKCYSLVESTYKYEFCPFHNVTQHEQTFRWNAYSGILGIWHEWEIANNTFRGMWMRDGDSCHSRSRQSKVELTCGKSNRLAHVFEPSTCVYALTFETPLVCHPHSLLVYPALPTALQQRWDQVEQDLADELITSQGYEKLLRTLFEDAGYLKTPEESESAQQEGGAKGLVFETLENCNKAHKALSKEIKRLKSVLTQHGIPYMKPAVETSSSEHLGARTPTDRTAEQLRGDPGLRGNTL
;
A
#
# COMPACT_ATOMS: atom_id res chain seq x y z
N MET A 1 15.25 -44.82 35.41
CA MET A 1 14.34 -44.16 34.45
C MET A 1 13.87 -42.87 35.09
N LYS A 2 14.40 -41.73 34.61
CA LYS A 2 14.02 -40.39 35.07
C LYS A 2 13.00 -39.86 34.06
N VAL A 3 11.78 -39.66 34.51
CA VAL A 3 10.70 -39.03 33.75
C VAL A 3 11.11 -37.58 33.54
N VAL A 4 11.27 -37.18 32.27
CA VAL A 4 11.47 -35.79 31.88
C VAL A 4 10.09 -35.19 31.71
N GLU A 5 9.74 -34.24 32.56
CA GLU A 5 8.54 -33.42 32.42
C GLU A 5 8.67 -32.49 31.21
N GLU A 6 7.67 -32.55 30.34
CA GLU A 6 7.44 -31.57 29.27
C GLU A 6 6.81 -30.29 29.86
N PRO A 7 7.32 -29.09 29.56
CA PRO A 7 6.55 -27.89 29.84
C PRO A 7 5.56 -27.63 28.71
N ASN A 8 4.30 -28.00 28.98
CA ASN A 8 3.12 -27.44 28.34
C ASN A 8 3.10 -25.92 28.54
N THR A 9 3.25 -25.14 27.47
CA THR A 9 2.89 -23.71 27.47
C THR A 9 1.82 -23.46 26.41
N PHE A 10 0.59 -23.86 26.73
CA PHE A 10 -0.61 -23.37 26.06
C PHE A 10 -0.98 -22.00 26.64
N GLY A 11 -1.17 -21.02 25.76
CA GLY A 11 -2.09 -19.90 26.03
C GLY A 11 -1.47 -18.52 26.10
N LEU A 12 -1.35 -17.85 24.95
CA LEU A 12 -1.76 -16.45 24.85
C LEU A 12 -2.28 -16.17 23.44
N HIS A 13 -3.61 -16.20 23.32
CA HIS A 13 -4.33 -15.60 22.21
C HIS A 13 -3.99 -14.10 22.15
N SER A 14 -3.03 -13.72 21.30
CA SER A 14 -2.92 -12.35 20.85
C SER A 14 -4.02 -12.10 19.82
N ARG A 15 -5.22 -11.72 20.30
CA ARG A 15 -6.15 -10.94 19.48
C ARG A 15 -5.50 -9.56 19.29
N THR A 16 -4.56 -9.45 18.35
CA THR A 16 -4.15 -8.15 17.82
C THR A 16 -5.31 -7.61 17.01
N ARG A 17 -6.15 -6.85 17.70
CA ARG A 17 -7.14 -5.97 17.10
C ARG A 17 -6.32 -4.92 16.34
N ALA A 18 -6.13 -5.14 15.05
CA ALA A 18 -5.52 -4.15 14.16
C ALA A 18 -6.35 -2.87 14.26
N LEU A 19 -5.79 -1.86 14.94
CA LEU A 19 -6.33 -0.50 14.95
C LEU A 19 -6.06 0.11 13.58
N CYS A 20 -6.92 -0.19 12.60
CA CYS A 20 -7.07 0.65 11.42
C CYS A 20 -8.01 1.81 11.77
N ALA A 21 -7.46 2.84 12.40
CA ALA A 21 -8.12 4.13 12.52
C ALA A 21 -7.04 5.22 12.47
N GLY A 22 -6.92 5.90 11.31
CA GLY A 22 -6.13 7.12 11.23
C GLY A 22 -5.30 7.40 9.97
N LEU A 23 -5.56 6.82 8.80
CA LEU A 23 -5.05 7.37 7.52
C LEU A 23 -6.02 7.06 6.37
N SER A 24 -6.92 8.00 6.09
CA SER A 24 -7.76 7.97 4.88
C SER A 24 -6.95 8.14 3.58
N VAL A 25 -5.65 8.47 3.68
CA VAL A 25 -4.81 8.86 2.53
C VAL A 25 -3.91 7.72 2.03
N ALA A 26 -3.72 6.65 2.80
CA ALA A 26 -2.88 5.50 2.38
C ALA A 26 -3.67 4.38 1.66
N HIS A 27 -4.98 4.30 1.88
CA HIS A 27 -5.80 3.20 1.33
C HIS A 27 -6.08 3.37 -0.16
N SER A 28 -6.27 4.60 -0.64
CA SER A 28 -6.56 4.85 -2.06
C SER A 28 -5.37 4.58 -2.98
N LEU A 29 -4.14 4.59 -2.45
CA LEU A 29 -2.90 4.33 -3.21
C LEU A 29 -2.75 2.85 -3.57
N LEU A 30 -3.42 1.95 -2.84
CA LEU A 30 -3.29 0.50 -3.00
C LEU A 30 -4.31 -0.08 -4.00
N GLY A 31 -5.22 0.74 -4.55
CA GLY A 31 -6.23 0.29 -5.52
C GLY A 31 -7.64 0.18 -4.94
N PRO A 32 -8.50 -0.72 -5.48
CA PRO A 32 -9.89 -0.82 -5.07
C PRO A 32 -10.05 -1.14 -3.57
N ALA A 33 -10.73 -0.26 -2.83
CA ALA A 33 -10.86 -0.35 -1.37
C ALA A 33 -11.42 -1.71 -0.88
N HIS A 34 -12.32 -2.32 -1.66
CA HIS A 34 -12.93 -3.60 -1.30
C HIS A 34 -11.93 -4.78 -1.30
N LEU A 35 -10.81 -4.68 -2.04
CA LEU A 35 -9.73 -5.67 -2.08
C LEU A 35 -8.78 -5.56 -0.89
N LEU A 36 -8.70 -4.39 -0.23
CA LEU A 36 -7.85 -4.20 0.96
C LEU A 36 -8.19 -5.15 2.11
N ARG A 37 -9.39 -5.73 2.11
CA ARG A 37 -9.80 -6.78 3.06
C ARG A 37 -9.00 -8.09 2.94
N LEU A 38 -8.24 -8.23 1.85
CA LEU A 38 -7.30 -9.32 1.61
C LEU A 38 -5.90 -9.02 2.16
N ALA A 39 -5.58 -7.75 2.43
CA ALA A 39 -4.29 -7.36 3.00
C ALA A 39 -4.08 -8.04 4.37
N GLY A 40 -2.86 -8.50 4.62
CA GLY A 40 -2.49 -9.22 5.84
C GLY A 40 -2.99 -10.68 5.91
N LYS A 41 -3.61 -11.20 4.84
CA LYS A 41 -3.96 -12.62 4.70
C LYS A 41 -3.10 -13.25 3.62
N CYS A 42 -2.74 -14.52 3.81
CA CYS A 42 -1.93 -15.27 2.87
C CYS A 42 -2.66 -16.55 2.46
N TYR A 43 -2.56 -16.89 1.18
CA TYR A 43 -3.24 -18.02 0.57
C TYR A 43 -2.21 -18.92 -0.07
N SER A 44 -2.23 -20.21 0.27
CA SER A 44 -1.24 -21.16 -0.21
C SER A 44 -1.84 -22.19 -1.14
N LEU A 45 -1.02 -22.63 -2.11
CA LEU A 45 -1.28 -23.73 -3.01
C LEU A 45 -0.05 -24.64 -3.01
N VAL A 46 -0.26 -25.94 -2.78
CA VAL A 46 0.79 -26.93 -2.93
C VAL A 46 0.62 -27.56 -4.30
N GLU A 47 1.64 -27.44 -5.15
CA GLU A 47 1.68 -28.02 -6.48
C GLU A 47 2.99 -28.76 -6.66
N SER A 48 2.88 -30.06 -6.96
CA SER A 48 4.02 -30.99 -6.98
C SER A 48 4.82 -30.97 -5.66
N THR A 49 6.09 -30.52 -5.69
CA THR A 49 6.98 -30.45 -4.52
C THR A 49 7.09 -29.07 -3.91
N TYR A 50 6.33 -28.08 -4.41
CA TYR A 50 6.43 -26.69 -3.99
C TYR A 50 5.13 -26.20 -3.36
N LYS A 51 5.26 -25.48 -2.24
CA LYS A 51 4.19 -24.67 -1.66
C LYS A 51 4.40 -23.22 -2.09
N TYR A 52 3.45 -22.70 -2.85
CA TYR A 52 3.36 -21.29 -3.18
C TYR A 52 2.49 -20.59 -2.15
N GLU A 53 2.85 -19.38 -1.77
CA GLU A 53 2.07 -18.56 -0.85
C GLU A 53 1.97 -17.14 -1.40
N PHE A 54 0.74 -16.66 -1.54
CA PHE A 54 0.45 -15.32 -2.02
C PHE A 54 -0.22 -14.50 -0.92
N CYS A 55 0.40 -13.37 -0.57
CA CYS A 55 -0.11 -12.39 0.36
C CYS A 55 -0.41 -11.09 -0.43
N PRO A 56 -1.68 -10.78 -0.76
CA PRO A 56 -2.04 -9.59 -1.51
C PRO A 56 -1.48 -8.30 -0.88
N PHE A 57 -0.94 -7.42 -1.73
CA PHE A 57 -0.27 -6.16 -1.33
C PHE A 57 1.03 -6.34 -0.52
N HIS A 58 1.58 -7.57 -0.48
CA HIS A 58 2.83 -7.85 0.20
C HIS A 58 3.81 -8.56 -0.73
N ASN A 59 3.74 -9.89 -0.85
CA ASN A 59 4.65 -10.67 -1.67
C ASN A 59 4.05 -12.02 -2.11
N VAL A 60 4.78 -12.69 -3.00
CA VAL A 60 4.58 -14.09 -3.38
C VAL A 60 5.84 -14.85 -2.99
N THR A 61 5.70 -15.99 -2.33
CA THR A 61 6.82 -16.86 -1.96
C THR A 61 6.65 -18.28 -2.49
N GLN A 62 7.76 -18.98 -2.61
CA GLN A 62 7.85 -20.39 -2.96
C GLN A 62 8.68 -21.12 -1.91
N HIS A 63 8.17 -22.22 -1.40
CA HIS A 63 8.83 -23.08 -0.44
C HIS A 63 8.80 -24.53 -0.92
N GLU A 64 9.95 -25.10 -1.24
CA GLU A 64 10.11 -26.52 -1.51
C GLU A 64 9.76 -27.33 -0.25
N GLN A 65 8.89 -28.33 -0.42
CA GLN A 65 8.36 -29.16 0.67
C GLN A 65 9.20 -30.42 0.93
N THR A 66 10.34 -30.59 0.26
CA THR A 66 11.20 -31.76 0.45
C THR A 66 11.96 -31.65 1.77
N PHE A 67 12.23 -32.78 2.43
CA PHE A 67 12.99 -32.84 3.69
C PHE A 67 14.51 -32.73 3.44
N ARG A 68 14.91 -31.84 2.53
CA ARG A 68 16.33 -31.58 2.24
C ARG A 68 16.79 -30.43 3.11
N TRP A 69 18.02 -30.52 3.62
CA TRP A 69 18.63 -29.45 4.41
C TRP A 69 18.83 -28.15 3.62
N ASN A 70 18.82 -28.24 2.28
CA ASN A 70 18.97 -27.14 1.33
C ASN A 70 17.74 -26.96 0.43
N ALA A 71 16.54 -27.27 0.92
CA ALA A 71 15.30 -27.05 0.19
C ALA A 71 15.15 -25.57 -0.18
N TYR A 72 14.77 -25.28 -1.43
CA TYR A 72 14.63 -23.90 -1.90
C TYR A 72 13.49 -23.18 -1.17
N SER A 73 13.75 -21.97 -0.71
CA SER A 73 12.75 -21.08 -0.12
C SER A 73 13.07 -19.65 -0.54
N GLY A 74 12.14 -18.98 -1.20
CA GLY A 74 12.43 -17.68 -1.79
C GLY A 74 11.23 -16.84 -2.18
N ILE A 75 11.48 -15.58 -2.52
CA ILE A 75 10.48 -14.60 -2.92
C ILE A 75 10.38 -14.60 -4.46
N LEU A 76 9.16 -14.79 -4.97
CA LEU A 76 8.86 -14.75 -6.42
C LEU A 76 8.44 -13.35 -6.90
N GLY A 77 8.21 -12.43 -5.97
CA GLY A 77 7.93 -11.03 -6.23
C GLY A 77 7.31 -10.33 -5.02
N ILE A 78 7.47 -9.02 -4.96
CA ILE A 78 6.95 -8.09 -3.97
C ILE A 78 5.94 -7.19 -4.69
N TRP A 79 4.84 -6.84 -4.02
CA TRP A 79 3.82 -5.95 -4.57
C TRP A 79 4.43 -4.68 -5.15
N HIS A 80 4.17 -4.42 -6.43
CA HIS A 80 4.81 -3.34 -7.17
C HIS A 80 3.78 -2.36 -7.75
N GLU A 81 2.92 -2.84 -8.66
CA GLU A 81 1.93 -2.00 -9.35
C GLU A 81 0.73 -2.83 -9.84
N TRP A 82 -0.33 -2.14 -10.23
CA TRP A 82 -1.45 -2.75 -10.92
C TRP A 82 -1.16 -2.92 -12.42
N GLU A 83 -1.69 -3.98 -13.00
CA GLU A 83 -1.90 -4.03 -14.45
C GLU A 83 -3.28 -3.45 -14.77
N ILE A 84 -3.32 -2.38 -15.56
CA ILE A 84 -4.55 -1.74 -16.00
C ILE A 84 -4.68 -1.90 -17.51
N ALA A 85 -5.82 -2.40 -17.97
CA ALA A 85 -6.16 -2.45 -19.39
C ALA A 85 -7.63 -2.04 -19.57
N ASN A 86 -7.91 -1.20 -20.56
CA ASN A 86 -9.26 -0.69 -20.85
C ASN A 86 -9.93 -0.10 -19.60
N ASN A 87 -9.21 0.72 -18.82
CA ASN A 87 -9.72 1.38 -17.61
C ASN A 87 -10.21 0.39 -16.52
N THR A 88 -9.71 -0.85 -16.55
CA THR A 88 -10.00 -1.90 -15.58
C THR A 88 -8.72 -2.49 -15.00
N PHE A 89 -8.72 -2.75 -13.70
CA PHE A 89 -7.68 -3.54 -13.04
C PHE A 89 -7.75 -4.99 -13.53
N ARG A 90 -6.65 -5.51 -14.07
CA ARG A 90 -6.55 -6.87 -14.60
C ARG A 90 -5.72 -7.80 -13.72
N GLY A 91 -4.69 -7.28 -13.10
CA GLY A 91 -3.80 -8.08 -12.27
C GLY A 91 -2.87 -7.25 -11.43
N MET A 92 -2.12 -7.95 -10.60
CA MET A 92 -1.13 -7.40 -9.70
C MET A 92 0.25 -7.81 -10.19
N TRP A 93 1.11 -6.84 -10.48
CA TRP A 93 2.52 -7.09 -10.74
C TRP A 93 3.27 -7.19 -9.42
N MET A 94 3.95 -8.31 -9.25
CA MET A 94 4.84 -8.59 -8.13
C MET A 94 6.26 -8.66 -8.70
N ARG A 95 7.13 -7.69 -8.40
CA ARG A 95 8.48 -7.58 -8.98
C ARG A 95 9.54 -7.68 -7.88
N ASP A 96 10.82 -7.64 -8.25
CA ASP A 96 11.93 -7.60 -7.28
C ASP A 96 11.92 -8.75 -6.28
N GLY A 97 11.59 -9.96 -6.77
CA GLY A 97 11.84 -11.19 -6.03
C GLY A 97 13.33 -11.55 -6.01
N ASP A 98 13.63 -12.74 -5.51
CA ASP A 98 15.00 -13.23 -5.40
C ASP A 98 15.74 -13.22 -6.74
N SER A 99 17.05 -12.97 -6.70
CA SER A 99 17.91 -13.01 -7.87
C SER A 99 17.82 -14.36 -8.60
N CYS A 100 17.70 -14.28 -9.92
CA CYS A 100 17.53 -15.41 -10.82
C CYS A 100 18.27 -15.13 -12.13
N HIS A 101 19.54 -15.54 -12.16
CA HIS A 101 20.47 -15.29 -13.26
C HIS A 101 20.71 -13.78 -13.43
N SER A 102 20.32 -13.20 -14.58
CA SER A 102 20.51 -11.79 -14.90
C SER A 102 19.32 -10.90 -14.51
N ARG A 103 18.29 -11.44 -13.86
CA ARG A 103 17.09 -10.71 -13.47
C ARG A 103 16.56 -11.16 -12.11
N SER A 104 15.76 -10.32 -11.48
CA SER A 104 14.98 -10.71 -10.29
C SER A 104 13.77 -11.54 -10.72
N ARG A 105 13.34 -12.48 -9.87
CA ARG A 105 12.06 -13.17 -10.06
C ARG A 105 10.91 -12.17 -10.06
N GLN A 106 9.93 -12.41 -10.90
CA GLN A 106 8.72 -11.60 -10.96
C GLN A 106 7.50 -12.49 -11.19
N SER A 107 6.36 -12.06 -10.66
CA SER A 107 5.11 -12.77 -10.73
C SER A 107 3.99 -11.84 -11.17
N LYS A 108 3.12 -12.32 -12.06
CA LYS A 108 1.86 -11.65 -12.40
C LYS A 108 0.72 -12.42 -11.74
N VAL A 109 -0.08 -11.74 -10.92
CA VAL A 109 -1.26 -12.34 -10.29
C VAL A 109 -2.52 -11.82 -10.98
N GLU A 110 -3.24 -12.69 -11.68
CA GLU A 110 -4.54 -12.40 -12.26
C GLU A 110 -5.65 -12.62 -11.23
N LEU A 111 -6.56 -11.66 -11.12
CA LEU A 111 -7.71 -11.75 -10.21
C LEU A 111 -8.92 -12.28 -10.96
N THR A 112 -9.51 -13.37 -10.47
CA THR A 112 -10.66 -14.03 -11.10
C THR A 112 -11.80 -14.23 -10.11
N CYS A 113 -13.04 -14.20 -10.63
CA CYS A 113 -14.22 -14.45 -9.81
C CYS A 113 -14.23 -15.91 -9.32
N GLY A 114 -14.37 -16.10 -8.01
CA GLY A 114 -14.44 -17.42 -7.39
C GLY A 114 -15.34 -17.45 -6.17
N LYS A 115 -15.70 -18.66 -5.72
CA LYS A 115 -16.58 -18.85 -4.54
C LYS A 115 -15.88 -18.54 -3.21
N SER A 116 -14.56 -18.63 -3.19
CA SER A 116 -13.73 -18.44 -1.99
C SER A 116 -12.44 -17.73 -2.37
N ASN A 117 -11.79 -17.10 -1.39
CA ASN A 117 -10.45 -16.52 -1.56
C ASN A 117 -9.42 -17.65 -1.57
N ARG A 118 -8.81 -17.94 -2.72
CA ARG A 118 -7.75 -18.96 -2.82
C ARG A 118 -6.83 -18.72 -4.00
N LEU A 119 -5.58 -19.18 -3.85
CA LEU A 119 -4.66 -19.31 -4.97
C LEU A 119 -5.07 -20.57 -5.77
N ALA A 120 -5.52 -20.38 -7.01
CA ALA A 120 -6.12 -21.43 -7.82
C ALA A 120 -5.08 -22.15 -8.71
N HIS A 121 -4.19 -21.39 -9.34
CA HIS A 121 -3.18 -21.91 -10.26
C HIS A 121 -1.87 -21.14 -10.12
N VAL A 122 -0.75 -21.82 -10.31
CA VAL A 122 0.59 -21.24 -10.42
C VAL A 122 1.36 -21.94 -11.53
N PHE A 123 1.98 -21.20 -12.43
CA PHE A 123 2.89 -21.79 -13.42
C PHE A 123 4.01 -20.82 -13.81
N GLU A 124 5.09 -21.35 -14.35
CA GLU A 124 6.27 -20.60 -14.79
C GLU A 124 6.31 -20.53 -16.33
N PRO A 125 5.64 -19.56 -16.97
CA PRO A 125 5.64 -19.43 -18.43
C PRO A 125 7.02 -19.22 -19.04
N SER A 126 7.95 -18.62 -18.29
CA SER A 126 9.35 -18.50 -18.69
C SER A 126 10.24 -18.44 -17.44
N THR A 127 11.50 -18.82 -17.57
CA THR A 127 12.42 -18.91 -16.42
C THR A 127 12.44 -17.61 -15.60
N CYS A 128 12.22 -17.72 -14.29
CA CYS A 128 12.11 -16.62 -13.31
C CYS A 128 10.85 -15.74 -13.43
N VAL A 129 9.89 -16.09 -14.29
CA VAL A 129 8.63 -15.35 -14.48
C VAL A 129 7.46 -16.27 -14.20
N TYR A 130 6.66 -15.89 -13.22
CA TYR A 130 5.54 -16.70 -12.74
C TYR A 130 4.20 -16.04 -13.09
N ALA A 131 3.21 -16.87 -13.36
CA ALA A 131 1.84 -16.47 -13.56
C ALA A 131 0.97 -17.20 -12.52
N LEU A 132 0.20 -16.42 -11.76
CA LEU A 132 -0.66 -16.91 -10.71
C LEU A 132 -2.10 -16.49 -11.01
N THR A 133 -3.04 -17.38 -10.71
CA THR A 133 -4.47 -17.05 -10.75
C THR A 133 -5.02 -17.08 -9.33
N PHE A 134 -5.48 -15.93 -8.86
CA PHE A 134 -6.12 -15.79 -7.56
C PHE A 134 -7.63 -15.65 -7.72
N GLU A 135 -8.36 -16.56 -7.10
CA GLU A 135 -9.82 -16.55 -7.09
C GLU A 135 -10.34 -15.82 -5.86
N THR A 136 -11.33 -14.94 -6.05
CA THR A 136 -11.99 -14.25 -4.95
C THR A 136 -13.43 -13.84 -5.31
N PRO A 137 -14.40 -13.95 -4.38
CA PRO A 137 -15.75 -13.42 -4.60
C PRO A 137 -15.78 -11.89 -4.74
N LEU A 138 -14.71 -11.21 -4.34
CA LEU A 138 -14.63 -9.74 -4.32
C LEU A 138 -14.63 -9.11 -5.72
N VAL A 139 -14.20 -9.87 -6.73
CA VAL A 139 -14.10 -9.40 -8.13
C VAL A 139 -15.23 -9.92 -9.03
N CYS A 140 -16.25 -10.58 -8.46
CA CYS A 140 -17.34 -11.17 -9.24
C CYS A 140 -18.34 -10.15 -9.79
N HIS A 141 -18.47 -8.98 -9.18
CA HIS A 141 -19.36 -7.95 -9.69
C HIS A 141 -18.71 -7.30 -10.93
N PRO A 142 -19.45 -7.04 -12.02
CA PRO A 142 -18.88 -6.51 -13.26
C PRO A 142 -18.15 -5.17 -13.07
N HIS A 143 -18.55 -4.40 -12.06
CA HIS A 143 -17.96 -3.10 -11.75
C HIS A 143 -16.87 -3.14 -10.65
N SER A 144 -16.54 -4.32 -10.11
CA SER A 144 -15.55 -4.43 -9.02
C SER A 144 -14.17 -3.93 -9.43
N LEU A 145 -13.78 -4.11 -10.69
CA LEU A 145 -12.43 -3.82 -11.17
C LEU A 145 -12.34 -2.54 -12.01
N LEU A 146 -13.37 -1.69 -12.02
CA LEU A 146 -13.29 -0.40 -12.70
C LEU A 146 -12.31 0.53 -11.98
N VAL A 147 -11.46 1.23 -12.73
CA VAL A 147 -10.49 2.17 -12.16
C VAL A 147 -11.16 3.47 -11.71
N TYR A 148 -12.05 4.03 -12.53
CA TYR A 148 -12.69 5.32 -12.26
C TYR A 148 -13.33 5.40 -10.85
N PRO A 149 -14.15 4.44 -10.40
CA PRO A 149 -14.76 4.49 -9.06
C PRO A 149 -13.76 4.28 -7.91
N ALA A 150 -12.57 3.72 -8.18
CA ALA A 150 -11.53 3.51 -7.17
C ALA A 150 -10.68 4.77 -6.92
N LEU A 151 -10.68 5.72 -7.86
CA LEU A 151 -9.91 6.94 -7.77
C LEU A 151 -10.44 7.91 -6.70
N PRO A 152 -9.57 8.69 -6.04
CA PRO A 152 -9.97 9.84 -5.26
C PRO A 152 -10.75 10.86 -6.10
N THR A 153 -11.68 11.58 -5.49
CA THR A 153 -12.56 12.56 -6.17
C THR A 153 -11.79 13.59 -7.01
N ALA A 154 -10.63 14.06 -6.54
CA ALA A 154 -9.81 15.00 -7.30
C ALA A 154 -9.27 14.39 -8.61
N LEU A 155 -8.90 13.11 -8.60
CA LEU A 155 -8.45 12.41 -9.80
C LEU A 155 -9.62 12.01 -10.70
N GLN A 156 -10.81 11.74 -10.14
CA GLN A 156 -12.03 11.56 -10.94
C GLN A 156 -12.38 12.82 -11.73
N GLN A 157 -12.39 13.99 -11.08
CA GLN A 157 -12.64 15.27 -11.76
C GLN A 157 -11.62 15.56 -12.87
N ARG A 158 -10.35 15.23 -12.62
CA ARG A 158 -9.30 15.37 -13.65
C ARG A 158 -9.51 14.40 -14.80
N TRP A 159 -9.97 13.18 -14.54
CA TRP A 159 -10.38 12.24 -15.59
C TRP A 159 -11.55 12.83 -16.40
N ASP A 160 -12.60 13.31 -15.74
CA ASP A 160 -13.78 13.88 -16.41
C ASP A 160 -13.39 15.02 -17.37
N GLN A 161 -12.44 15.87 -16.96
CA GLN A 161 -11.89 16.90 -17.84
C GLN A 161 -11.17 16.32 -19.05
N VAL A 162 -10.36 15.27 -18.88
CA VAL A 162 -9.65 14.62 -19.98
C VAL A 162 -10.61 13.97 -20.97
N GLU A 163 -11.72 13.39 -20.50
CA GLU A 163 -12.80 12.87 -21.37
C GLU A 163 -13.49 14.00 -22.14
N GLN A 164 -13.78 15.11 -21.46
CA GLN A 164 -14.37 16.29 -22.08
C GLN A 164 -13.44 16.88 -23.16
N ASP A 165 -12.14 17.03 -22.85
CA ASP A 165 -11.14 17.54 -23.79
C ASP A 165 -11.01 16.64 -25.03
N LEU A 166 -11.16 15.32 -24.87
CA LEU A 166 -11.18 14.38 -25.99
C LEU A 166 -12.47 14.55 -26.83
N ALA A 167 -13.61 14.69 -26.18
CA ALA A 167 -14.90 14.88 -26.83
C ALA A 167 -14.98 16.22 -27.59
N ASP A 168 -14.33 17.26 -27.06
CA ASP A 168 -14.20 18.59 -27.67
C ASP A 168 -13.08 18.65 -28.73
N GLU A 169 -12.44 17.50 -29.04
CA GLU A 169 -11.35 17.35 -30.02
C GLU A 169 -10.12 18.23 -29.70
N LEU A 170 -9.92 18.61 -28.43
CA LEU A 170 -8.78 19.41 -27.97
C LEU A 170 -7.51 18.57 -27.80
N ILE A 171 -7.67 17.25 -27.63
CA ILE A 171 -6.59 16.28 -27.51
C ILE A 171 -6.78 15.10 -28.47
N THR A 172 -5.67 14.48 -28.85
CA THR A 172 -5.70 13.25 -29.66
C THR A 172 -5.91 12.02 -28.77
N SER A 173 -6.29 10.88 -29.36
CA SER A 173 -6.39 9.60 -28.63
C SER A 173 -5.07 9.22 -27.94
N GLN A 174 -3.93 9.50 -28.57
CA GLN A 174 -2.61 9.30 -27.95
C GLN A 174 -2.39 10.24 -26.75
N GLY A 175 -2.85 11.49 -26.86
CA GLY A 175 -2.83 12.45 -25.77
C GLY A 175 -3.67 11.99 -24.58
N TYR A 176 -4.87 11.49 -24.85
CA TYR A 176 -5.76 10.89 -23.86
C TYR A 176 -5.10 9.72 -23.11
N GLU A 177 -4.52 8.75 -23.84
CA GLU A 177 -3.83 7.61 -23.21
C GLU A 177 -2.65 8.06 -22.32
N LYS A 178 -1.88 9.05 -22.78
CA LYS A 178 -0.77 9.61 -21.99
C LYS A 178 -1.28 10.29 -20.72
N LEU A 179 -2.34 11.09 -20.82
CA LEU A 179 -2.93 11.78 -19.67
C LEU A 179 -3.50 10.79 -18.65
N LEU A 180 -4.23 9.75 -19.10
CA LEU A 180 -4.69 8.69 -18.22
C LEU A 180 -3.57 7.93 -17.54
N ARG A 181 -2.48 7.64 -18.27
CA ARG A 181 -1.31 7.00 -17.66
C ARG A 181 -0.74 7.85 -16.53
N THR A 182 -0.53 9.16 -16.76
CA THR A 182 -0.06 10.06 -15.71
C THR A 182 -1.02 10.14 -14.52
N LEU A 183 -2.32 10.08 -14.77
CA LEU A 183 -3.34 10.05 -13.72
C LEU A 183 -3.23 8.78 -12.87
N PHE A 184 -2.96 7.62 -13.48
CA PHE A 184 -2.77 6.37 -12.75
C PHE A 184 -1.44 6.31 -11.99
N GLU A 185 -0.39 6.95 -12.52
CA GLU A 185 0.87 7.16 -11.80
C GLU A 185 0.64 8.06 -10.56
N ASP A 186 -0.08 9.19 -10.72
CA ASP A 186 -0.45 10.09 -9.60
C ASP A 186 -1.35 9.40 -8.56
N ALA A 187 -2.17 8.43 -8.98
CA ALA A 187 -2.98 7.60 -8.09
C ALA A 187 -2.15 6.54 -7.33
N GLY A 188 -0.89 6.33 -7.71
CA GLY A 188 -0.03 5.26 -7.19
C GLY A 188 -0.36 3.86 -7.73
N TYR A 189 -1.16 3.77 -8.79
CA TYR A 189 -1.54 2.47 -9.39
C TYR A 189 -0.49 1.94 -10.34
N LEU A 190 0.24 2.83 -11.02
CA LEU A 190 1.36 2.52 -11.90
C LEU A 190 2.63 3.15 -11.35
N LYS A 191 3.76 2.51 -11.58
CA LYS A 191 5.06 3.07 -11.22
C LYS A 191 5.60 3.94 -12.36
N THR A 192 6.23 5.05 -12.00
CA THR A 192 6.93 5.87 -12.97
C THR A 192 8.15 5.12 -13.50
N PRO A 193 8.62 5.42 -14.73
CA PRO A 193 9.84 4.81 -15.26
C PRO A 193 11.05 4.97 -14.32
N GLU A 194 11.18 6.13 -13.67
CA GLU A 194 12.28 6.41 -12.72
C GLU A 194 12.19 5.55 -11.44
N GLU A 195 10.99 5.29 -10.94
CA GLU A 195 10.77 4.35 -9.82
C GLU A 195 11.06 2.89 -10.22
N SER A 196 10.77 2.53 -11.48
CA SER A 196 11.05 1.17 -11.98
C SER A 196 12.55 0.91 -12.20
N GLU A 197 13.33 1.94 -12.52
CA GLU A 197 14.79 1.84 -12.70
C GLU A 197 15.53 1.91 -11.35
N SER A 198 15.04 2.70 -10.40
CA SER A 198 15.61 2.74 -9.05
C SER A 198 15.41 1.42 -8.30
N ALA A 199 14.30 0.71 -8.51
CA ALA A 199 14.10 -0.65 -7.99
C ALA A 199 15.06 -1.70 -8.58
N GLN A 200 15.43 -1.56 -9.87
CA GLN A 200 16.44 -2.42 -10.51
C GLN A 200 17.88 -2.10 -10.08
N GLN A 201 18.12 -0.92 -9.50
CA GLN A 201 19.40 -0.50 -8.91
C GLN A 201 19.45 -0.66 -7.38
N GLU A 202 18.39 -1.16 -6.73
CA GLU A 202 18.37 -1.45 -5.29
C GLU A 202 19.10 -2.76 -4.90
N GLY A 203 20.24 -3.02 -5.55
CA GLY A 203 21.40 -3.61 -4.89
C GLY A 203 22.13 -2.62 -3.95
N GLY A 204 21.50 -1.49 -3.59
CA GLY A 204 22.19 -0.42 -2.89
C GLY A 204 21.33 0.74 -2.40
N ALA A 205 20.12 0.50 -1.87
CA ALA A 205 19.65 1.38 -0.80
C ALA A 205 20.54 1.10 0.42
N LYS A 206 21.72 1.73 0.46
CA LYS A 206 22.46 1.90 1.72
C LYS A 206 21.56 2.77 2.61
N GLY A 207 20.60 2.16 3.29
CA GLY A 207 20.36 2.52 4.67
C GLY A 207 21.75 2.57 5.29
N LEU A 208 22.18 3.74 5.76
CA LEU A 208 23.51 3.90 6.31
C LEU A 208 23.61 2.94 7.51
N VAL A 209 24.16 1.76 7.27
CA VAL A 209 24.49 0.81 8.32
C VAL A 209 25.72 1.42 8.99
N PHE A 210 25.48 2.15 10.06
CA PHE A 210 26.56 2.69 10.86
C PHE A 210 27.16 1.55 11.68
N GLU A 211 28.43 1.23 11.45
CA GLU A 211 29.17 0.22 12.21
C GLU A 211 29.24 0.54 13.71
N THR A 212 29.10 1.83 14.07
CA THR A 212 29.12 2.31 15.46
C THR A 212 28.08 3.40 15.71
N LEU A 213 27.61 3.48 16.96
CA LEU A 213 26.70 4.54 17.43
C LEU A 213 27.29 5.94 17.24
N GLU A 214 28.60 6.09 17.35
CA GLU A 214 29.27 7.38 17.16
C GLU A 214 29.20 7.87 15.71
N ASN A 215 29.36 6.96 14.75
CA ASN A 215 29.22 7.27 13.33
C ASN A 215 27.77 7.67 12.98
N CYS A 216 26.79 6.97 13.57
CA CYS A 216 25.38 7.32 13.45
C CYS A 216 25.10 8.73 13.99
N ASN A 217 25.58 9.05 15.19
CA ASN A 217 25.38 10.37 15.80
C ASN A 217 26.02 11.51 15.00
N LYS A 218 27.23 11.28 14.45
CA LYS A 218 27.90 12.26 13.57
C LYS A 218 27.08 12.52 12.31
N ALA A 219 26.61 11.46 11.66
CA ALA A 219 25.77 11.57 10.46
C ALA A 219 24.43 12.25 10.75
N HIS A 220 23.77 11.90 11.86
CA HIS A 220 22.53 12.54 12.30
C HIS A 220 22.74 14.05 12.54
N LYS A 221 23.86 14.45 13.16
CA LYS A 221 24.19 15.86 13.38
C LYS A 221 24.46 16.60 12.07
N ALA A 222 25.13 15.97 11.11
CA ALA A 222 25.36 16.54 9.79
C ALA A 222 24.03 16.72 9.03
N LEU A 223 23.18 15.69 9.03
CA LEU A 223 21.86 15.72 8.41
C LEU A 223 20.97 16.80 9.02
N SER A 224 20.95 16.92 10.35
CA SER A 224 20.19 17.96 11.06
C SER A 224 20.62 19.38 10.67
N LYS A 225 21.93 19.60 10.51
CA LYS A 225 22.46 20.89 10.01
C LYS A 225 22.01 21.17 8.58
N GLU A 226 22.05 20.16 7.71
CA GLU A 226 21.66 20.32 6.31
C GLU A 226 20.17 20.59 6.16
N ILE A 227 19.32 19.89 6.93
CA ILE A 227 17.89 20.18 7.01
C ILE A 227 17.66 21.63 7.44
N LYS A 228 18.39 22.13 8.44
CA LYS A 228 18.27 23.53 8.88
C LYS A 228 18.67 24.52 7.79
N ARG A 229 19.74 24.22 7.03
CA ARG A 229 20.21 25.02 5.90
C ARG A 229 19.15 25.07 4.80
N LEU A 230 18.63 23.92 4.37
CA LEU A 230 17.60 23.81 3.34
C LEU A 230 16.32 24.55 3.74
N LYS A 231 15.90 24.42 4.99
CA LYS A 231 14.75 25.18 5.52
C LYS A 231 14.96 26.68 5.44
N SER A 232 16.17 27.17 5.72
CA SER A 232 16.50 28.59 5.58
C SER A 232 16.39 29.06 4.14
N VAL A 233 16.89 28.25 3.20
CA VAL A 233 16.82 28.54 1.76
C VAL A 233 15.37 28.59 1.29
N LEU A 234 14.56 27.59 1.64
CA LEU A 234 13.14 27.55 1.28
C LEU A 234 12.38 28.77 1.84
N THR A 235 12.69 29.17 3.08
CA THR A 235 12.08 30.36 3.70
C THR A 235 12.52 31.65 2.98
N GLN A 236 13.80 31.76 2.60
CA GLN A 236 14.32 32.91 1.86
C GLN A 236 13.66 33.08 0.47
N HIS A 237 13.28 31.97 -0.16
CA HIS A 237 12.62 31.96 -1.47
C HIS A 237 11.08 31.90 -1.40
N GLY A 238 10.50 31.98 -0.19
CA GLY A 238 9.04 31.98 -0.01
C GLY A 238 8.35 30.66 -0.39
N ILE A 239 9.08 29.55 -0.41
CA ILE A 239 8.56 28.23 -0.80
C ILE A 239 7.96 27.54 0.44
N PRO A 240 6.64 27.29 0.49
CA PRO A 240 6.02 26.61 1.62
C PRO A 240 6.43 25.13 1.64
N TYR A 241 6.83 24.62 2.82
CA TYR A 241 7.08 23.20 3.05
C TYR A 241 6.38 22.75 4.34
N MET A 242 5.65 21.63 4.30
CA MET A 242 5.00 21.07 5.49
C MET A 242 5.99 20.27 6.35
N LYS A 243 5.85 20.37 7.68
CA LYS A 243 6.52 19.49 8.64
C LYS A 243 5.75 18.16 8.76
N PRO A 244 6.43 17.01 8.74
CA PRO A 244 5.92 15.83 9.43
C PRO A 244 5.95 16.13 10.93
N ALA A 245 4.80 16.05 11.59
CA ALA A 245 4.72 16.19 13.04
C ALA A 245 5.40 14.98 13.70
N VAL A 246 6.56 15.21 14.32
CA VAL A 246 7.13 14.29 15.30
C VAL A 246 6.75 14.85 16.66
N GLU A 247 5.85 14.14 17.33
CA GLU A 247 5.47 14.37 18.71
C GLU A 247 6.65 14.07 19.63
N THR A 248 7.16 15.08 20.30
CA THR A 248 7.98 14.91 21.50
C THR A 248 7.23 15.54 22.65
N SER A 249 6.58 14.70 23.46
CA SER A 249 5.96 15.12 24.71
C SER A 249 7.06 15.49 25.72
N SER A 250 7.24 16.78 25.99
CA SER A 250 7.89 17.24 27.22
C SER A 250 6.84 17.92 28.08
N SER A 251 6.47 17.19 29.13
CA SER A 251 5.67 17.64 30.26
C SER A 251 6.35 18.84 30.94
N GLU A 252 5.66 19.98 30.98
CA GLU A 252 5.88 20.99 32.01
C GLU A 252 4.53 21.37 32.63
N HIS A 253 4.40 20.95 33.90
CA HIS A 253 3.50 21.51 34.88
C HIS A 253 3.58 23.04 34.87
N LEU A 254 2.43 23.73 34.99
CA LEU A 254 2.27 24.91 35.84
C LEU A 254 0.79 25.33 35.95
N GLY A 255 0.31 25.41 37.19
CA GLY A 255 -0.56 26.50 37.64
C GLY A 255 -2.07 26.32 37.53
N ALA A 256 -2.67 25.65 38.52
CA ALA A 256 -4.09 25.80 38.82
C ALA A 256 -4.43 27.24 39.25
N ARG A 257 -5.40 27.87 38.58
CA ARG A 257 -6.22 28.96 39.15
C ARG A 257 -7.65 28.84 38.64
N THR A 258 -8.56 28.54 39.56
CA THR A 258 -10.02 28.70 39.44
C THR A 258 -10.38 30.19 39.33
N PRO A 259 -11.48 30.51 38.63
CA PRO A 259 -12.59 31.15 39.33
C PRO A 259 -14.00 30.65 38.91
N THR A 260 -14.77 30.32 39.95
CA THR A 260 -16.19 30.59 40.23
C THR A 260 -17.13 31.05 39.09
N ASP A 261 -18.14 30.19 38.86
CA ASP A 261 -19.60 30.46 38.86
C ASP A 261 -20.14 31.72 38.14
N ARG A 262 -20.93 31.49 37.07
CA ARG A 262 -22.32 31.98 36.99
C ARG A 262 -23.09 31.49 35.76
N THR A 263 -24.19 30.83 36.08
CA THR A 263 -25.55 30.88 35.48
C THR A 263 -25.81 30.38 34.06
N ALA A 264 -26.81 29.49 34.04
CA ALA A 264 -27.53 28.92 32.91
C ALA A 264 -28.16 29.95 31.97
N GLU A 265 -28.17 29.64 30.68
CA GLU A 265 -29.29 29.99 29.81
C GLU A 265 -29.54 28.88 28.78
N GLN A 266 -30.82 28.54 28.68
CA GLN A 266 -31.38 27.33 28.13
C GLN A 266 -31.96 27.67 26.75
N LEU A 267 -31.28 27.28 25.67
CA LEU A 267 -31.81 27.48 24.31
C LEU A 267 -32.75 26.31 23.96
N ARG A 268 -34.04 26.64 24.04
CA ARG A 268 -35.21 25.84 23.68
C ARG A 268 -35.25 25.69 22.15
N GLY A 269 -35.41 24.45 21.68
CA GLY A 269 -35.59 24.12 20.26
C GLY A 269 -37.00 24.43 19.77
N ASP A 270 -37.09 24.99 18.56
CA ASP A 270 -38.30 25.12 17.77
C ASP A 270 -38.57 23.83 16.96
N PRO A 271 -39.80 23.27 16.99
CA PRO A 271 -40.24 22.32 15.98
C PRO A 271 -40.92 23.05 14.82
N GLY A 272 -40.39 22.83 13.61
CA GLY A 272 -40.90 23.42 12.36
C GLY A 272 -42.34 23.03 12.03
N LEU A 273 -43.10 24.05 11.61
CA LEU A 273 -44.45 23.96 11.06
C LEU A 273 -44.45 23.25 9.69
N ARG A 274 -45.29 22.20 9.57
CA ARG A 274 -45.71 21.61 8.28
C ARG A 274 -46.63 22.60 7.55
N GLY A 275 -46.25 23.00 6.35
CA GLY A 275 -47.15 23.66 5.39
C GLY A 275 -47.97 22.65 4.60
N ASN A 276 -49.28 22.63 4.83
CA ASN A 276 -50.34 22.43 3.83
C ASN A 276 -50.75 23.85 3.39
N THR A 277 -51.16 24.20 2.18
CA THR A 277 -51.86 23.51 1.09
C THR A 277 -51.90 24.49 -0.11
N LEU A 278 -52.21 23.97 -1.31
CA LEU A 278 -53.02 24.60 -2.38
C LEU A 278 -52.81 26.09 -2.71
#